data_AF-A0A0D2XZR5-F1
#
_entry.id   AF-A0A0D2XZR5-F1
#
_cell.length_a   1.000
_cell.length_b   1.000
_cell.length_c   1.000
_cell.angle_alpha   90.00
_cell.angle_beta   90.00
_cell.angle_gamma   90.00
#
_symmetry.space_group_name_H-M   'P 1'
#
loop_
_entity.id
_entity.type
_entity.pdbx_description
1 polymer ?
#
loop_
_entity_poly.entity_id
_entity_poly.type
_entity_poly.pdbx_seq_one_letter_code
_entity_poly.pdbx_strand_id
1 'polypeptide(L)'
;MYVPTPLFKIGDYATFGWNYTSLEGTPTAIDVLVSQSSAGETYTLTANMTFATNPTFVWDTSKQANDPDAPLVVGMYTLVIKDSDSAITDLPSPGYLQVEKTFQFGMYTPAAYTPYPQWNCDICNN
;
A
#
# COMPACT_ATOMS: atom_id res chain seq x y z
N MET A 1 -17.33 -9.39 12.37
CA MET A 1 -17.54 -8.11 11.65
C MET A 1 -16.69 -8.18 10.39
N TYR A 2 -17.29 -8.11 9.20
CA TYR A 2 -16.54 -8.10 7.95
C TYR A 2 -15.95 -6.70 7.74
N VAL A 3 -14.62 -6.59 7.71
CA VAL A 3 -13.95 -5.35 7.34
C VAL A 3 -13.73 -5.43 5.83
N PRO A 4 -14.37 -4.55 5.03
CA PRO A 4 -14.17 -4.56 3.58
C PRO A 4 -12.72 -4.21 3.25
N THR A 5 -12.15 -4.91 2.29
CA THR A 5 -10.82 -4.60 1.78
C THR A 5 -10.85 -3.29 1.00
N PRO A 6 -10.05 -2.28 1.37
CA PRO A 6 -9.96 -1.04 0.61
C PRO A 6 -9.35 -1.29 -0.77
N LEU A 7 -9.85 -0.59 -1.79
CA LEU A 7 -9.40 -0.70 -3.18
C LEU A 7 -8.85 0.63 -3.68
N PHE A 8 -7.64 0.62 -4.21
CA PHE A 8 -6.99 1.79 -4.83
C PHE A 8 -6.83 1.58 -6.34
N LYS A 9 -7.09 2.64 -7.10
CA LYS A 9 -6.91 2.63 -8.55
C LYS A 9 -5.45 2.87 -8.89
N ILE A 10 -4.87 2.02 -9.72
CA ILE A 10 -3.53 2.22 -10.29
C ILE A 10 -3.57 3.39 -11.27
N GLY A 11 -2.62 4.32 -11.15
CA GLY A 11 -2.59 5.58 -11.90
C GLY A 11 -3.28 6.75 -11.21
N ASP A 12 -3.63 6.60 -9.92
CA ASP A 12 -4.26 7.63 -9.08
C ASP A 12 -3.52 7.78 -7.74
N TYR A 13 -3.98 8.68 -6.88
CA TYR A 13 -3.41 8.91 -5.56
C TYR A 13 -4.03 7.97 -4.51
N ALA A 14 -3.18 7.30 -3.74
CA ALA A 14 -3.56 6.55 -2.54
C ALA A 14 -3.07 7.28 -1.30
N THR A 15 -3.93 7.52 -0.32
CA THR A 15 -3.56 8.19 0.94
C THR A 15 -3.61 7.21 2.09
N PHE A 16 -2.51 7.10 2.83
CA PHE A 16 -2.40 6.29 4.03
C PHE A 16 -2.23 7.19 5.25
N GLY A 17 -2.97 6.89 6.31
CA GLY A 17 -2.79 7.50 7.61
C GLY A 17 -2.80 6.41 8.66
N TRP A 18 -1.91 6.52 9.63
CA TRP A 18 -1.80 5.55 10.73
C TRP A 18 -1.50 6.24 12.05
N ASN A 19 -1.70 5.50 13.14
CA ASN A 19 -1.37 5.92 14.50
C ASN A 19 -0.40 4.92 15.10
N TYR A 20 0.56 5.40 15.87
CA TYR A 20 1.46 4.53 16.63
C TYR A 20 0.80 4.14 17.95
N THR A 21 0.86 2.85 18.30
CA THR A 21 0.39 2.33 19.59
C THR A 21 1.55 1.72 20.35
N SER A 22 1.64 1.99 21.66
CA SER A 22 2.66 1.42 22.55
C SER A 22 4.11 1.75 22.17
N LEU A 23 4.32 2.92 21.54
CA LEU A 23 5.63 3.43 21.16
C LEU A 23 6.16 4.33 22.28
N GLU A 24 7.23 3.89 22.94
CA GLU A 24 7.88 4.61 24.05
C GLU A 24 9.21 5.25 23.60
N GLY A 25 9.86 4.68 22.58
CA GLY A 25 11.05 5.24 21.92
C GLY A 25 10.70 6.23 20.82
N THR A 26 11.66 7.08 20.42
CA THR A 26 11.51 7.96 19.26
C THR A 26 12.17 7.30 18.04
N PRO A 27 11.41 6.95 16.99
CA PRO A 27 11.97 6.43 15.74
C PRO A 27 12.96 7.43 15.11
N THR A 28 13.99 6.92 14.46
CA THR A 28 14.99 7.77 13.80
C THR A 28 14.42 8.44 12.56
N ALA A 29 13.81 7.62 11.71
CA ALA A 29 12.99 8.00 10.59
C ALA A 29 12.09 6.81 10.21
N ILE A 30 11.09 7.08 9.38
CA ILE A 30 10.07 6.10 8.99
C ILE A 30 10.25 5.74 7.52
N ASP A 31 10.33 4.44 7.24
CA ASP A 31 10.23 3.92 5.89
C ASP A 31 8.83 3.36 5.66
N VAL A 32 8.26 3.72 4.50
CA VAL A 32 6.96 3.21 4.05
C VAL A 32 7.19 2.42 2.77
N LEU A 33 6.85 1.14 2.82
CA LEU A 33 6.95 0.23 1.68
C LEU A 33 5.60 -0.42 1.42
N VAL A 34 5.44 -0.96 0.22
CA VAL A 34 4.31 -1.82 -0.13
C VAL A 34 4.82 -3.11 -0.72
N SER A 35 4.28 -4.23 -0.24
CA SER A 35 4.68 -5.56 -0.70
C SER A 35 3.50 -6.24 -1.39
N GLN A 36 3.73 -6.75 -2.59
CA GLN A 36 2.72 -7.45 -3.38
C GLN A 36 2.55 -8.87 -2.83
N SER A 37 1.35 -9.23 -2.37
CA SER A 37 1.11 -10.46 -1.61
C SER A 37 1.37 -11.77 -2.38
N SER A 38 1.33 -11.76 -3.72
CA SER A 38 1.51 -12.98 -4.54
C SER A 38 2.89 -13.11 -5.18
N ALA A 39 3.56 -12.01 -5.52
CA ALA A 39 4.85 -11.97 -6.20
C ALA A 39 6.02 -11.69 -5.23
N GLY A 40 5.74 -11.17 -4.03
CA GLY A 40 6.77 -10.80 -3.05
C GLY A 40 7.53 -9.51 -3.37
N GLU A 41 7.30 -8.92 -4.55
CA GLU A 41 7.89 -7.64 -4.95
C GLU A 41 7.54 -6.56 -3.93
N THR A 42 8.58 -5.86 -3.45
CA THR A 42 8.46 -4.83 -2.43
C THR A 42 8.93 -3.50 -2.98
N TYR A 43 8.03 -2.53 -3.01
CA TYR A 43 8.27 -1.18 -3.51
C TYR A 43 8.48 -0.24 -2.33
N THR A 44 9.62 0.44 -2.33
CA THR A 44 9.88 1.49 -1.34
C THR A 44 9.17 2.76 -1.80
N LEU A 45 8.13 3.19 -1.07
CA LEU A 45 7.38 4.39 -1.40
C LEU A 45 8.09 5.64 -0.92
N THR A 46 8.61 5.59 0.31
CA THR A 46 9.50 6.60 0.86
C THR A 46 10.46 5.95 1.84
N ALA A 47 11.68 6.49 1.88
CA ALA A 47 12.66 6.18 2.90
C ALA A 47 12.98 7.46 3.69
N ASN A 48 13.31 7.31 4.98
CA ASN A 48 13.68 8.41 5.86
C ASN A 48 12.61 9.52 6.02
N MET A 49 11.33 9.15 6.09
CA MET A 49 10.27 10.12 6.40
C MET A 49 10.39 10.60 7.85
N THR A 50 10.23 11.91 8.09
CA THR A 50 10.28 12.48 9.44
C THR A 50 9.18 11.89 10.32
N PHE A 51 9.54 11.48 11.53
CA PHE A 51 8.58 10.97 12.50
C PHE A 51 7.56 12.04 12.90
N ALA A 52 6.29 11.66 12.93
CA ALA A 52 5.18 12.46 13.43
C ALA A 52 4.21 11.54 14.18
N THR A 53 3.41 12.06 15.12
CA THR A 53 2.50 11.22 15.92
C THR A 53 1.34 10.65 15.10
N ASN A 54 0.87 11.39 14.10
CA ASN A 54 -0.24 11.01 13.22
C ASN A 54 0.16 11.25 11.75
N PRO A 55 1.11 10.46 11.23
CA PRO A 55 1.64 10.65 9.90
C PRO A 55 0.56 10.36 8.84
N THR A 56 0.62 11.14 7.77
CA THR A 56 -0.14 10.90 6.55
C THR A 56 0.83 10.83 5.39
N PHE A 57 0.63 9.86 4.50
CA PHE A 57 1.46 9.64 3.33
C PHE A 57 0.57 9.52 2.10
N VAL A 58 0.87 10.33 1.08
CA VAL A 58 0.17 10.30 -0.20
C VAL A 58 1.10 9.63 -1.22
N TRP A 59 0.69 8.46 -1.69
CA TRP A 59 1.35 7.73 -2.75
C TRP A 59 0.73 8.08 -4.10
N ASP A 60 1.53 8.65 -4.98
CA ASP A 60 1.20 8.80 -6.40
C ASP A 60 1.56 7.52 -7.16
N THR A 61 0.55 6.66 -7.40
CA THR A 61 0.76 5.38 -8.08
C THR A 61 1.05 5.53 -9.58
N SER A 62 0.81 6.71 -10.16
CA SER A 62 1.03 6.96 -11.58
C SER A 62 2.51 6.88 -11.97
N LYS A 63 3.42 7.12 -11.01
CA LYS A 63 4.86 7.03 -11.24
C LYS A 63 5.29 5.60 -11.55
N GLN A 64 4.91 4.65 -10.71
CA GLN A 64 5.23 3.24 -10.93
C GLN A 64 4.30 2.57 -11.95
N ALA A 65 3.08 3.07 -12.16
CA ALA A 65 2.21 2.57 -13.22
C ALA A 65 2.82 2.74 -14.64
N ASN A 66 3.66 3.77 -14.81
CA ASN A 66 4.34 4.07 -16.07
C ASN A 66 5.81 3.62 -16.07
N ASP A 67 6.28 2.98 -15.01
CA ASP A 67 7.65 2.48 -14.91
C ASP A 67 7.75 1.10 -15.60
N PRO A 68 8.45 0.98 -16.74
CA PRO A 68 8.58 -0.28 -17.45
C PRO A 68 9.46 -1.31 -16.71
N ASP A 69 10.33 -0.87 -15.80
CA ASP A 69 11.24 -1.76 -15.06
C ASP A 69 10.57 -2.35 -13.82
N ALA A 70 9.55 -1.67 -13.26
CA ALA A 70 8.85 -2.09 -12.05
C ALA A 70 7.34 -1.75 -12.08
N PRO A 71 6.55 -2.33 -13.00
CA PRO A 71 5.15 -1.98 -13.18
C PRO A 71 4.28 -2.47 -12.02
N LEU A 72 3.36 -1.63 -11.56
CA LEU A 72 2.34 -2.04 -10.60
C LEU A 72 1.31 -2.98 -11.24
N VAL A 73 1.15 -4.17 -10.65
CA VAL A 73 0.18 -5.17 -11.10
C VAL A 73 -1.11 -5.12 -10.29
N VAL A 74 -2.22 -5.50 -10.91
CA VAL A 74 -3.52 -5.68 -10.24
C VAL A 74 -3.39 -6.84 -9.25
N GLY A 75 -3.81 -6.62 -8.00
CA GLY A 75 -3.71 -7.64 -6.96
C GLY A 75 -3.77 -7.09 -5.55
N MET A 76 -3.51 -7.96 -4.58
CA MET A 76 -3.44 -7.60 -3.17
C MET A 76 -2.04 -7.13 -2.81
N TYR A 77 -1.99 -6.09 -1.97
CA TYR A 77 -0.79 -5.48 -1.45
C TYR A 77 -0.90 -5.32 0.07
N THR A 78 0.25 -5.34 0.72
CA THR A 78 0.40 -5.10 2.15
C THR A 78 1.23 -3.85 2.36
N LEU A 79 0.73 -2.90 3.15
CA LEU A 79 1.50 -1.74 3.60
C LEU A 79 2.49 -2.19 4.66
N VAL A 80 3.74 -1.79 4.51
CA VAL A 80 4.83 -2.07 5.44
C VAL A 80 5.35 -0.76 6.00
N ILE A 81 5.27 -0.58 7.31
CA ILE A 81 5.82 0.59 8.01
C ILE A 81 6.91 0.11 8.95
N LYS A 82 8.10 0.70 8.88
CA LYS A 82 9.22 0.34 9.75
C LYS A 82 10.04 1.57 10.14
N ASP A 83 10.85 1.43 11.18
CA ASP A 83 11.94 2.36 11.43
C ASP A 83 13.02 2.20 10.33
N SER A 84 13.62 3.30 9.91
CA SER A 84 14.65 3.30 8.85
C SER A 84 15.90 2.51 9.27
N ASP A 85 16.25 2.48 10.55
CA ASP A 85 17.40 1.74 11.09
C ASP A 85 17.09 0.25 11.31
N SER A 86 15.83 -0.15 11.23
CA SER A 86 15.41 -1.56 11.36
C SER A 86 15.32 -2.26 10.01
N ALA A 87 15.80 -3.51 9.96
CA ALA A 87 15.54 -4.41 8.83
C ALA A 87 14.12 -4.97 8.90
N ILE A 88 13.56 -5.36 7.74
CA ILE A 88 12.23 -5.97 7.64
C ILE A 88 12.13 -7.31 8.40
N THR A 89 13.29 -7.93 8.68
CA THR A 89 13.46 -9.21 9.37
C THR A 89 13.81 -9.07 10.85
N ASP A 90 14.00 -7.84 11.35
CA ASP A 90 14.42 -7.64 12.73
C ASP A 90 13.33 -8.04 13.72
N LEU A 91 13.79 -8.56 14.87
CA LEU A 91 12.90 -8.96 15.95
C LEU A 91 12.31 -7.73 16.64
N PRO A 92 11.01 -7.73 16.99
CA PRO A 92 10.39 -6.63 17.68
C PRO A 92 11.03 -6.44 19.07
N SER A 93 11.47 -5.21 19.35
CA SER A 93 11.98 -4.82 20.66
C SER A 93 10.92 -4.01 21.43
N PRO A 94 10.72 -4.27 22.74
CA PRO A 94 9.70 -3.58 23.53
C PRO A 94 9.89 -2.06 23.50
N GLY A 95 8.82 -1.32 23.20
CA GLY A 95 8.83 0.15 23.19
C GLY A 95 9.40 0.80 21.92
N TYR A 96 9.97 0.01 20.99
CA TYR A 96 10.45 0.49 19.70
C TYR A 96 9.43 0.20 18.59
N LEU A 97 9.54 0.94 17.48
CA LEU A 97 8.68 0.73 16.32
C LEU A 97 9.01 -0.62 15.67
N GLN A 98 8.09 -1.56 15.76
CA GLN A 98 8.15 -2.83 15.05
C GLN A 98 7.75 -2.66 13.57
N VAL A 99 8.17 -3.61 12.75
CA VAL A 99 7.75 -3.67 11.35
C VAL A 99 6.27 -4.04 11.28
N GLU A 100 5.44 -3.09 10.87
CA GLU A 100 4.00 -3.26 10.76
C GLU A 100 3.61 -3.76 9.37
N LYS A 101 2.82 -4.84 9.28
CA LYS A 101 2.39 -5.48 8.01
C LYS A 101 0.92 -5.91 8.02
N THR A 102 0.09 -5.32 8.88
CA THR A 102 -1.30 -5.77 9.05
C THR A 102 -2.27 -5.18 8.04
N PHE A 103 -1.93 -4.04 7.44
CA PHE A 103 -2.83 -3.33 6.54
C PHE A 103 -2.72 -3.88 5.12
N GLN A 104 -3.79 -4.56 4.68
CA GLN A 104 -3.92 -5.10 3.33
C GLN A 104 -4.93 -4.32 2.51
N PHE A 105 -4.62 -4.11 1.24
CA PHE A 105 -5.48 -3.40 0.28
C PHE A 105 -5.36 -4.02 -1.10
N GLY A 106 -6.40 -3.86 -1.92
CA GLY A 106 -6.38 -4.29 -3.32
C GLY A 106 -6.03 -3.11 -4.23
N MET A 107 -5.28 -3.39 -5.28
CA MET A 107 -5.04 -2.45 -6.37
C MET A 107 -5.67 -2.95 -7.66
N TYR A 108 -6.29 -2.05 -8.41
CA TYR A 108 -7.00 -2.39 -9.64
C TYR A 108 -6.79 -1.36 -10.75
N THR A 109 -6.92 -1.83 -11.99
CA THR A 109 -7.06 -0.99 -13.19
C THR A 109 -8.52 -1.02 -13.64
N PRO A 110 -9.15 0.12 -13.96
CA PRO A 110 -10.51 0.10 -14.49
C PRO A 110 -10.54 -0.62 -15.84
N ALA A 111 -11.63 -1.34 -16.10
CA ALA A 111 -11.89 -1.89 -17.41
C ALA A 111 -12.01 -0.75 -18.45
N ALA A 112 -11.63 -1.04 -19.70
CA ALA A 112 -11.83 -0.10 -20.79
C ALA A 112 -13.31 0.27 -20.92
N TYR A 113 -13.59 1.54 -21.21
CA TYR A 113 -14.96 1.99 -21.40
C TYR A 113 -15.57 1.38 -22.66
N THR A 114 -16.69 0.68 -22.50
CA THR A 114 -17.50 0.18 -23.61
C THR A 114 -18.73 1.09 -23.77
N PRO A 115 -18.88 1.79 -24.90
CA PRO A 115 -20.09 2.58 -25.19
C PRO A 115 -21.36 1.74 -25.08
N TYR A 116 -22.45 2.35 -24.61
CA TYR A 116 -23.74 1.66 -24.41
C TYR A 116 -24.23 0.84 -25.64
N PRO A 117 -24.13 1.33 -26.89
CA PRO A 117 -24.54 0.54 -28.06
C PRO A 117 -23.72 -0.74 -28.29
N GLN A 118 -22.54 -0.83 -27.70
CA GLN A 118 -21.60 -1.96 -27.81
C GLN A 118 -21.54 -2.79 -26.53
N TRP A 119 -22.25 -2.38 -25.47
CA TRP A 119 -22.27 -3.09 -24.21
C TRP A 119 -23.25 -4.25 -24.29
N ASN A 120 -22.73 -5.47 -24.19
CA ASN A 120 -23.53 -6.68 -24.06
C ASN A 120 -23.50 -7.16 -22.61
N CYS A 121 -24.66 -7.44 -22.03
CA CYS A 121 -24.74 -8.03 -20.70
C CYS A 121 -24.84 -9.54 -20.80
N ASP A 122 -23.73 -10.23 -20.56
CA ASP A 122 -23.63 -11.68 -20.72
C ASP A 122 -24.55 -12.48 -19.77
N ILE A 123 -24.96 -11.87 -18.64
CA ILE A 123 -25.86 -12.46 -17.64
C ILE A 123 -27.30 -11.94 -17.71
N CYS A 124 -27.60 -10.99 -18.62
CA CYS A 124 -28.95 -10.43 -18.76
C CYS A 124 -29.80 -11.18 -19.81
N ASN A 125 -29.29 -12.28 -20.37
CA ASN A 125 -30.09 -13.18 -21.17
C ASN A 125 -31.00 -13.99 -20.23
N ASN A 126 -32.31 -13.86 -20.44
CA ASN A 126 -33.33 -14.74 -19.87
C ASN A 126 -33.00 -16.22 -20.08
#